data_AF-A0A0B1SBV9-F1
#
_entry.id   AF-A0A0B1SBV9-F1
#
_cell.length_a   1.000
_cell.length_b   1.000
_cell.length_c   1.000
_cell.angle_alpha   90.00
_cell.angle_beta   90.00
_cell.angle_gamma   90.00
#
_symmetry.space_group_name_H-M   'P 1'
#
loop_
_entity.id
_entity.type
_entity.pdbx_description
1 polymer ?
#
loop_
_entity_poly.entity_id
_entity_poly.type
_entity_poly.pdbx_seq_one_letter_code
_entity_poly.pdbx_strand_id
1 'polypeptide(L)'
;MIKVLTSCPVRLTVQVIAGRHLSRRDKHKGICSPFVEVEIIGLPSNNICFVLASNGLNPIWNQTAVFDIMCPEVALLRFHVEDGDFVGPKTDPFIGQAVFPLDCIRCGFRSVPLLNQFSEELELSSLLVDVQMIRISDSTLIRSAHSVLQVGLMNSSRNSSSLLAVQELPLQT
;
A
#
# COMPACT_ATOMS: atom_id res chain seq x y z
N MET A 1 -25.69 -17.22 -11.98
CA MET A 1 -24.88 -16.87 -10.80
C MET A 1 -23.58 -17.66 -10.92
N ILE A 2 -22.50 -17.02 -11.39
CA ILE A 2 -21.22 -17.70 -11.58
C ILE A 2 -20.64 -17.94 -10.18
N LYS A 3 -20.62 -19.19 -9.73
CA LYS A 3 -19.84 -19.57 -8.55
C LYS A 3 -18.39 -19.70 -9.01
N VAL A 4 -17.58 -18.69 -8.72
CA VAL A 4 -16.13 -18.81 -8.86
C VAL A 4 -15.67 -19.76 -7.76
N LEU A 5 -15.49 -21.03 -8.10
CA LEU A 5 -15.13 -22.12 -7.19
C LEU A 5 -13.64 -22.10 -6.79
N THR A 6 -12.90 -21.05 -7.17
CA THR A 6 -11.44 -20.93 -7.02
C THR A 6 -11.00 -19.71 -6.23
N SER A 7 -11.92 -18.85 -5.78
CA SER A 7 -11.54 -17.65 -5.05
C SER A 7 -11.07 -18.04 -3.65
N CYS A 8 -9.84 -17.64 -3.29
CA CYS A 8 -9.36 -17.73 -1.91
C CYS A 8 -9.59 -16.35 -1.28
N PRO A 9 -10.57 -16.18 -0.37
CA PRO A 9 -10.82 -14.88 0.23
C PRO A 9 -9.57 -14.36 0.95
N VAL A 10 -9.30 -13.07 0.79
CA VAL A 10 -8.12 -12.41 1.36
C VAL A 10 -8.52 -11.22 2.22
N ARG A 11 -7.80 -11.05 3.33
CA ARG A 11 -7.78 -9.82 4.10
C ARG A 11 -6.60 -8.99 3.62
N LEU A 12 -6.90 -7.87 3.00
CA LEU A 12 -5.92 -6.88 2.56
C LEU A 12 -5.80 -5.79 3.62
N THR A 13 -4.57 -5.51 4.05
CA THR A 13 -4.24 -4.39 4.93
C THR A 13 -3.32 -3.45 4.16
N VAL A 14 -3.73 -2.20 3.99
CA VAL A 14 -2.97 -1.16 3.28
C VAL A 14 -2.71 -0.03 4.25
N GLN A 15 -1.45 0.19 4.58
CA GLN A 15 -1.02 1.36 5.33
C GLN A 15 -0.55 2.44 4.35
N VAL A 16 -1.25 3.57 4.30
CA VAL A 16 -0.82 4.77 3.59
C VAL A 16 0.08 5.57 4.53
N ILE A 17 1.38 5.55 4.25
CA ILE A 17 2.41 6.08 5.15
C ILE A 17 2.63 7.55 4.86
N ALA A 18 3.03 7.86 3.62
CA ALA A 18 3.43 9.19 3.20
C ALA A 18 3.23 9.40 1.70
N GLY A 19 3.35 10.64 1.25
CA GLY A 19 3.35 11.02 -0.17
C GLY A 19 4.48 11.98 -0.47
N ARG A 20 4.74 12.21 -1.75
CA ARG A 20 5.69 13.23 -2.21
C ARG A 20 5.24 13.87 -3.50
N HIS A 21 5.60 15.14 -3.69
CA HIS A 21 5.34 15.92 -4.91
C HIS A 21 3.86 15.95 -5.32
N LEU A 22 2.93 15.91 -4.36
CA LEU A 22 1.50 15.96 -4.63
C LEU A 22 1.09 17.41 -4.87
N SER A 23 1.29 17.90 -6.08
CA SER A 23 0.94 19.27 -6.45
C SER A 23 -0.34 19.31 -7.28
N ARG A 24 -1.17 20.32 -7.04
CA ARG A 24 -2.31 20.64 -7.90
C ARG A 24 -1.85 21.09 -9.28
N ARG A 25 -2.72 20.94 -10.28
CA ARG A 25 -2.53 21.61 -11.58
C ARG A 25 -2.63 23.14 -11.48
N ASP A 26 -3.48 23.64 -10.59
CA ASP A 26 -3.62 25.08 -10.36
C ASP A 26 -2.54 25.58 -9.38
N LYS A 27 -1.47 26.14 -9.94
CA LYS A 27 -0.31 26.67 -9.20
C LYS A 27 -0.61 27.96 -8.42
N HIS A 28 -1.78 28.59 -8.61
CA HIS A 28 -2.07 29.90 -8.03
C HIS A 28 -2.63 29.87 -6.61
N LYS A 29 -2.94 28.69 -6.06
CA LYS A 29 -3.71 28.54 -4.80
C LYS A 29 -2.92 28.09 -3.55
N GLY A 30 -1.60 28.16 -3.58
CA GLY A 30 -0.77 27.83 -2.41
C GLY A 30 -0.50 26.33 -2.23
N ILE A 31 -0.14 25.92 -1.01
CA ILE A 31 0.13 24.52 -0.66
C ILE A 31 -1.20 23.78 -0.53
N CYS A 32 -1.35 22.62 -1.17
CA CYS A 32 -2.54 21.78 -1.03
C CYS A 32 -2.52 20.94 0.26
N SER A 33 -3.69 20.50 0.68
CA SER A 33 -3.87 19.54 1.78
C SER A 33 -4.36 18.21 1.20
N PRO A 34 -3.45 17.33 0.79
CA PRO A 34 -3.81 16.12 0.07
C PRO A 34 -4.54 15.13 0.97
N PHE A 35 -5.54 14.52 0.36
CA PHE A 35 -6.40 13.50 0.93
C PHE A 35 -6.32 12.27 0.05
N VAL A 36 -6.15 11.09 0.65
CA VAL A 36 -6.07 9.81 -0.05
C VAL A 36 -7.28 8.97 0.30
N GLU A 37 -8.02 8.56 -0.72
CA GLU A 37 -9.06 7.55 -0.66
C GLU A 37 -8.49 6.22 -1.17
N VAL A 38 -8.67 5.17 -0.37
CA VAL A 38 -8.31 3.79 -0.73
C VAL A 38 -9.59 3.00 -0.88
N GLU A 39 -9.75 2.38 -2.05
CA GLU A 39 -10.98 1.74 -2.46
C GLU A 39 -10.72 0.36 -3.08
N ILE A 40 -11.68 -0.55 -2.87
CA ILE A 40 -11.76 -1.81 -3.63
C ILE A 40 -12.90 -1.76 -4.63
N ILE A 41 -12.57 -1.79 -5.93
CA ILE A 41 -13.53 -1.85 -7.04
C ILE A 41 -13.81 -3.30 -7.40
N GLY A 42 -15.03 -3.60 -7.84
CA GLY A 42 -15.40 -4.91 -8.41
C GLY A 42 -16.16 -5.82 -7.45
N LEU A 43 -16.41 -5.36 -6.21
CA LEU A 43 -17.22 -6.05 -5.21
C LEU A 43 -18.47 -5.23 -4.84
N PRO A 44 -19.61 -5.88 -4.50
CA PRO A 44 -20.85 -5.19 -4.14
C PRO A 44 -20.75 -4.37 -2.85
N SER A 45 -19.77 -4.67 -2.00
CA SER A 45 -19.43 -3.90 -0.82
C SER A 45 -18.24 -2.99 -1.14
N ASN A 46 -18.52 -1.73 -1.52
CA ASN A 46 -17.50 -0.70 -1.70
C ASN A 46 -16.91 -0.38 -0.32
N ASN A 47 -15.80 -1.03 0.03
CA ASN A 47 -15.07 -0.66 1.24
C ASN A 47 -14.17 0.53 0.87
N ILE A 48 -14.50 1.69 1.42
CA ILE A 48 -13.78 2.95 1.18
C ILE A 48 -13.16 3.40 2.50
N CYS A 49 -11.87 3.75 2.46
CA CYS A 49 -11.16 4.33 3.59
C CYS A 49 -10.53 5.66 3.17
N PHE A 50 -10.59 6.65 4.07
CA PHE A 50 -10.23 8.02 3.81
C PHE A 50 -9.12 8.49 4.74
N VAL A 51 -8.13 9.17 4.20
CA VAL A 51 -6.87 9.47 4.89
C VAL A 51 -6.47 10.93 4.60
N LEU A 52 -6.43 11.78 5.63
CA LEU A 52 -6.27 13.25 5.49
C LEU A 52 -4.95 13.76 6.10
N ALA A 53 -4.22 14.62 5.39
CA ALA A 53 -3.03 15.33 5.89
C ALA A 53 -3.03 16.80 5.45
N SER A 54 -2.30 17.63 6.18
CA SER A 54 -2.26 19.09 6.03
C SER A 54 -1.01 19.63 5.29
N ASN A 55 -0.35 18.83 4.43
CA ASN A 55 0.84 19.27 3.68
C ASN A 55 1.03 18.51 2.35
N GLY A 56 0.92 19.20 1.21
CA GLY A 56 1.05 18.66 -0.15
C GLY A 56 2.44 18.19 -0.61
N LEU A 57 3.52 18.77 -0.07
CA LEU A 57 4.87 18.47 -0.59
C LEU A 57 5.37 17.11 -0.12
N ASN A 58 5.12 16.80 1.15
CA ASN A 58 5.56 15.59 1.82
C ASN A 58 4.57 15.19 2.93
N PRO A 59 3.30 14.90 2.60
CA PRO A 59 2.33 14.48 3.59
C PRO A 59 2.78 13.19 4.26
N ILE A 60 2.53 13.10 5.56
CA ILE A 60 2.65 11.86 6.33
C ILE A 60 1.27 11.61 6.94
N TRP A 61 0.71 10.43 6.64
CA TRP A 61 -0.60 10.03 7.11
C TRP A 61 -0.53 8.93 8.16
N ASN A 62 0.29 7.89 7.92
CA ASN A 62 0.39 6.70 8.75
C ASN A 62 -0.97 6.05 9.10
N GLN A 63 -1.91 6.05 8.15
CA GLN A 63 -3.23 5.48 8.35
C GLN A 63 -3.34 4.10 7.70
N THR A 64 -4.14 3.22 8.30
CA THR A 64 -4.29 1.84 7.85
C THR A 64 -5.73 1.57 7.46
N ALA A 65 -5.92 1.04 6.25
CA ALA A 65 -7.18 0.54 5.74
C ALA A 65 -7.16 -0.99 5.71
N VAL A 66 -8.26 -1.63 6.14
CA VAL A 66 -8.39 -3.09 6.16
C VAL A 66 -9.63 -3.48 5.37
N PHE A 67 -9.47 -4.46 4.48
CA PHE A 67 -10.49 -4.90 3.54
C PHE A 67 -10.59 -6.42 3.54
N ASP A 68 -11.78 -6.96 3.76
CA ASP A 68 -12.08 -8.38 3.56
C ASP A 68 -12.66 -8.57 2.15
N ILE A 69 -11.93 -9.30 1.30
CA ILE A 69 -12.15 -9.40 -0.14
C ILE A 69 -12.46 -10.85 -0.48
N MET A 70 -13.71 -11.11 -0.87
CA MET A 70 -14.19 -12.48 -1.12
C MET A 70 -13.78 -13.04 -2.49
N CYS A 71 -13.63 -12.16 -3.48
CA CYS A 71 -13.27 -12.52 -4.86
C CYS A 71 -12.09 -11.64 -5.31
N PRO A 72 -10.85 -11.93 -4.87
CA PRO A 72 -9.68 -11.13 -5.25
C PRO A 72 -9.43 -11.07 -6.76
N GLU A 73 -9.82 -12.11 -7.51
CA GLU A 73 -9.62 -12.23 -8.95
C GLU A 73 -10.39 -11.21 -9.80
N VAL A 74 -11.41 -10.56 -9.22
CA VAL A 74 -12.18 -9.48 -9.85
C VAL A 74 -12.03 -8.14 -9.13
N ALA A 75 -11.17 -8.08 -8.10
CA ALA A 75 -10.98 -6.90 -7.28
C ALA A 75 -9.85 -6.01 -7.83
N LEU A 76 -10.08 -4.69 -7.86
CA LEU A 76 -9.05 -3.69 -8.13
C LEU A 76 -8.83 -2.84 -6.88
N LEU A 77 -7.58 -2.56 -6.54
CA LEU A 77 -7.22 -1.57 -5.53
C LEU A 77 -7.03 -0.21 -6.21
N ARG A 78 -7.81 0.79 -5.81
CA ARG A 78 -7.64 2.18 -6.25
C ARG A 78 -7.11 3.03 -5.10
N PHE A 79 -6.08 3.80 -5.41
CA PHE A 79 -5.65 4.97 -4.64
C PHE A 79 -6.11 6.20 -5.39
N HIS A 80 -6.83 7.08 -4.72
CA HIS A 80 -7.34 8.31 -5.29
C HIS A 80 -6.93 9.47 -4.40
N VAL A 81 -6.35 10.51 -4.99
CA VAL A 81 -5.77 11.62 -4.26
C VAL A 81 -6.45 12.91 -4.68
N GLU A 82 -6.99 13.62 -3.70
CA GLU A 82 -7.68 14.90 -3.87
C GLU A 82 -7.10 15.97 -2.96
N ASP A 83 -7.34 17.23 -3.27
CA ASP A 83 -7.04 18.36 -2.40
C ASP A 83 -8.23 18.67 -1.48
N GLY A 84 -8.02 18.50 -0.17
CA GLY A 84 -9.00 18.80 0.87
C GLY A 84 -9.27 20.29 1.09
N ASP A 85 -8.35 21.17 0.68
CA ASP A 85 -8.52 22.64 0.77
C ASP A 85 -9.35 23.21 -0.39
N PHE A 86 -10.24 22.38 -0.94
CA PHE A 86 -11.10 22.73 -2.04
C PHE A 86 -12.13 23.81 -1.64
N VAL A 87 -11.80 25.07 -1.91
CA VAL A 87 -12.73 26.20 -1.81
C VAL A 87 -13.00 26.77 -3.21
N GLY A 88 -14.08 26.31 -3.83
CA GLY A 88 -14.76 27.04 -4.91
C GLY A 88 -15.02 26.27 -6.22
N PRO A 89 -16.12 26.59 -6.93
CA PRO A 89 -16.69 25.78 -8.03
C PRO A 89 -15.90 25.74 -9.36
N LYS A 90 -14.67 26.28 -9.42
CA LYS A 90 -13.91 26.50 -10.67
C LYS A 90 -12.64 25.66 -10.83
N THR A 91 -12.34 24.79 -9.88
CA THR A 91 -11.12 23.96 -9.89
C THR A 91 -11.49 22.52 -9.55
N ASP A 92 -10.87 21.55 -10.23
CA ASP A 92 -11.03 20.14 -9.89
C ASP A 92 -10.15 19.82 -8.66
N PRO A 93 -10.69 19.22 -7.57
CA PRO A 93 -9.88 18.82 -6.42
C PRO A 93 -8.94 17.65 -6.74
N PHE A 94 -9.10 16.97 -7.88
CA PHE A 94 -8.28 15.84 -8.27
C PHE A 94 -6.78 16.18 -8.38
N ILE A 95 -5.96 15.40 -7.68
CA ILE A 95 -4.50 15.44 -7.78
C ILE A 95 -4.00 14.30 -8.65
N GLY A 96 -4.38 13.06 -8.32
CA GLY A 96 -3.91 11.87 -9.03
C GLY A 96 -4.56 10.58 -8.57
N GLN A 97 -4.38 9.51 -9.34
CA GLN A 97 -4.91 8.18 -9.03
C GLN A 97 -3.92 7.07 -9.40
N ALA A 98 -4.09 5.90 -8.80
CA ALA A 98 -3.43 4.67 -9.23
C ALA A 98 -4.37 3.49 -9.01
N VAL A 99 -4.50 2.62 -10.01
CA VAL A 99 -5.42 1.46 -9.97
C VAL A 99 -4.64 0.20 -10.34
N PHE A 100 -4.76 -0.84 -9.51
CA PHE A 100 -4.07 -2.10 -9.73
C PHE A 100 -5.00 -3.29 -9.52
N PRO A 101 -4.98 -4.31 -10.41
CA PRO A 101 -5.59 -5.61 -10.12
C PRO A 101 -4.97 -6.22 -8.88
N LEU A 102 -5.78 -6.74 -7.96
CA LEU A 102 -5.31 -7.23 -6.67
C LEU A 102 -4.30 -8.38 -6.81
N ASP A 103 -4.49 -9.25 -7.82
CA ASP A 103 -3.59 -10.36 -8.14
C ASP A 103 -2.18 -9.91 -8.58
N CYS A 104 -2.02 -8.66 -9.00
CA CYS A 104 -0.74 -8.09 -9.41
C CYS A 104 0.02 -7.40 -8.26
N ILE A 105 -0.60 -7.26 -7.09
CA ILE A 105 -0.03 -6.48 -5.98
C ILE A 105 0.96 -7.33 -5.18
N ARG A 106 2.12 -6.74 -4.90
CA ARG A 106 3.16 -7.36 -4.07
C ARG A 106 3.15 -6.77 -2.66
N CYS A 107 3.04 -7.62 -1.65
CA CYS A 107 3.10 -7.23 -0.23
C CYS A 107 4.46 -6.62 0.18
N GLY A 108 4.47 -5.82 1.26
CA GLY A 108 5.59 -5.05 1.82
C GLY A 108 5.52 -3.56 1.46
N PHE A 109 6.59 -2.82 1.78
CA PHE A 109 6.72 -1.41 1.42
C PHE A 109 6.82 -1.20 -0.10
N ARG A 110 5.95 -0.35 -0.65
CA ARG A 110 5.87 -0.05 -2.09
C ARG A 110 5.75 1.46 -2.32
N SER A 111 6.36 1.90 -3.42
CA SER A 111 6.11 3.23 -4.00
C SER A 111 5.03 3.08 -5.07
N VAL A 112 3.93 3.81 -4.92
CA VAL A 112 2.82 3.84 -5.86
C VAL A 112 2.92 5.12 -6.68
N PRO A 113 3.36 5.07 -7.96
CA PRO A 113 3.34 6.24 -8.83
C PRO A 113 1.89 6.64 -9.14
N LEU A 114 1.63 7.94 -9.19
CA LEU A 114 0.30 8.46 -9.47
C LEU A 114 0.17 8.87 -10.95
N LEU A 115 -1.03 8.68 -11.48
CA LEU A 115 -1.44 9.11 -12.81
C LEU A 115 -2.42 10.28 -12.71
N ASN A 116 -2.47 11.11 -13.74
CA ASN A 116 -3.47 12.17 -13.86
C ASN A 116 -4.81 11.61 -14.40
N GLN A 117 -5.79 12.49 -14.62
CA GLN A 117 -7.12 12.13 -15.12
C GLN A 117 -7.12 11.57 -16.56
N PHE A 118 -6.03 11.81 -17.30
CA PHE A 118 -5.80 11.33 -18.65
C PHE A 118 -4.94 10.05 -18.68
N SER A 119 -4.69 9.46 -17.50
CA SER A 119 -3.83 8.28 -17.32
C SER A 119 -2.36 8.52 -17.71
N GLU A 120 -1.90 9.77 -17.65
CA GLU A 120 -0.49 10.12 -17.87
C GLU A 120 0.24 10.16 -16.51
N GLU A 121 1.51 9.78 -16.49
CA GLU A 121 2.32 9.79 -15.28
C GLU A 121 2.52 11.20 -14.71
N LEU A 122 2.28 11.35 -13.41
CA LEU A 122 2.63 12.55 -12.69
C LEU A 122 4.08 12.46 -12.23
N GLU A 123 4.94 13.28 -12.82
CA GLU A 123 6.38 13.25 -12.57
C GLU A 123 6.68 13.38 -11.06
N LEU A 124 7.47 12.43 -10.54
CA LEU A 124 7.90 12.33 -9.13
C LEU A 124 6.77 12.12 -8.09
N SER A 125 5.50 12.22 -8.48
CA SER A 125 4.34 12.03 -7.60
C SER A 125 4.19 10.57 -7.24
N SER A 126 4.32 10.26 -5.95
CA SER A 126 4.11 8.89 -5.49
C SER A 126 3.66 8.81 -4.04
N LEU A 127 2.91 7.76 -3.72
CA LEU A 127 2.59 7.37 -2.34
C LEU A 127 3.55 6.29 -1.85
N LEU A 128 3.96 6.37 -0.60
CA LEU A 128 4.61 5.30 0.14
C LEU A 128 3.55 4.52 0.90
N VAL A 129 3.45 3.22 0.62
CA VAL A 129 2.48 2.33 1.27
C VAL A 129 3.16 1.07 1.80
N ASP A 130 2.63 0.49 2.87
CA ASP A 130 2.89 -0.91 3.23
C ASP A 130 1.64 -1.74 2.94
N VAL A 131 1.83 -2.87 2.25
CA VAL A 131 0.72 -3.74 1.84
C VAL A 131 0.91 -5.11 2.46
N GLN A 132 -0.11 -5.62 3.13
CA GLN A 132 -0.11 -6.97 3.69
C GLN A 132 -1.37 -7.69 3.23
N MET A 133 -1.22 -8.96 2.88
CA MET A 133 -2.33 -9.79 2.43
C MET A 133 -2.29 -11.13 3.16
N ILE A 134 -3.42 -11.52 3.72
CA ILE A 134 -3.58 -12.77 4.47
C ILE A 134 -4.76 -13.53 3.87
N ARG A 135 -4.61 -14.83 3.64
CA ARG A 135 -5.73 -15.69 3.29
C ARG A 135 -6.66 -15.85 4.49
N ILE A 136 -7.95 -15.60 4.31
CA ILE A 136 -8.91 -15.66 5.41
C ILE A 136 -9.13 -17.10 5.89
N SER A 137 -9.04 -18.08 4.99
CA SER A 137 -9.30 -19.50 5.28
C SER A 137 -8.36 -20.11 6.31
N ASP A 138 -7.07 -19.82 6.21
CA ASP A 138 -5.99 -20.46 6.98
C ASP A 138 -5.10 -19.44 7.69
N SER A 139 -5.42 -18.14 7.60
CA SER A 139 -4.61 -17.04 8.15
C SER A 139 -3.17 -17.02 7.62
N THR A 140 -2.91 -17.64 6.46
CA THR A 140 -1.57 -17.67 5.87
C THR A 140 -1.23 -16.34 5.23
N LEU A 141 -0.07 -15.78 5.58
CA LEU A 141 0.44 -14.54 4.99
C LEU A 141 0.93 -14.79 3.56
N ILE A 142 0.40 -14.02 2.61
CA ILE A 142 0.82 -14.06 1.21
C ILE A 142 2.11 -13.26 1.09
N ARG A 143 3.23 -13.96 0.97
CA ARG A 143 4.56 -13.36 0.85
C ARG A 143 4.94 -13.20 -0.62
N SER A 144 5.59 -12.09 -0.94
CA SER A 144 6.36 -12.00 -2.18
C SER A 144 7.53 -12.98 -2.13
N ALA A 145 7.90 -13.57 -3.27
CA ALA A 145 9.11 -14.40 -3.40
C ALA A 145 10.36 -13.71 -2.82
N HIS A 146 10.47 -12.39 -3.03
CA HIS A 146 11.55 -11.59 -2.47
C HIS A 146 11.56 -11.61 -0.92
N SER A 147 10.40 -11.48 -0.28
CA SER A 147 10.27 -11.54 1.18
C SER A 147 10.60 -12.94 1.72
N VAL A 148 10.25 -14.00 0.98
CA VAL A 148 10.62 -15.38 1.35
C VAL A 148 12.13 -15.57 1.32
N LEU A 149 12.80 -15.09 0.27
CA LEU A 149 14.26 -15.18 0.14
C LEU A 149 14.99 -14.39 1.23
N GLN A 150 14.54 -13.16 1.53
CA GLN A 150 15.15 -12.35 2.60
C GLN A 150 15.02 -13.01 3.98
N VAL A 151 13.88 -13.62 4.29
CA VAL A 151 13.70 -14.37 5.54
C VAL A 151 14.62 -15.58 5.59
N GLY A 152 14.79 -16.29 4.47
CA GLY A 152 15.75 -17.39 4.36
C GLY A 152 17.19 -16.95 4.64
N LEU A 153 17.61 -15.81 4.06
CA LEU A 153 18.94 -15.24 4.27
C LEU A 153 19.14 -14.76 5.73
N MET A 154 18.14 -14.10 6.32
CA MET A 154 18.16 -13.68 7.72
C MET A 154 18.28 -14.88 8.69
N ASN A 155 17.56 -15.97 8.41
CA ASN A 155 17.65 -17.18 9.23
C ASN A 155 18.99 -17.89 9.06
N SER A 156 19.58 -17.88 7.86
CA SER A 156 20.94 -18.39 7.62
C SER A 156 22.02 -17.58 8.36
N SER A 157 21.86 -16.25 8.44
CA SER A 157 22.73 -15.38 9.25
C SER A 157 22.59 -15.64 10.76
N ARG A 158 21.38 -15.92 11.26
CA ARG A 158 21.17 -16.30 12.67
C ARG A 158 21.82 -17.65 13.00
N ASN A 159 21.76 -18.61 12.09
CA ASN A 159 22.36 -19.94 12.29
C ASN A 159 23.90 -19.95 12.16
N SER A 160 24.49 -18.99 11.45
CA SER A 160 25.96 -18.81 11.43
C SER A 160 26.48 -18.08 12.66
N SER A 161 25.66 -17.21 13.27
CA SER A 161 26.02 -16.49 14.49
C SER A 161 26.03 -17.39 15.74
N SER A 162 25.22 -18.45 15.77
CA SER A 162 25.19 -19.41 16.89
C SER A 162 26.35 -20.41 16.90
N LEU A 163 27.06 -20.60 15.77
CA LEU A 163 28.23 -21.48 15.69
C LEU A 163 29.53 -20.83 16.20
N LEU A 164 29.55 -19.51 16.41
CA LEU A 164 30.72 -18.78 16.91
C LEU A 164 30.74 -18.61 18.45
N ALA A 165 29.73 -19.14 19.17
CA ALA A 165 29.58 -18.94 20.62
C ALA A 165 30.04 -20.13 21.49
N VAL A 166 30.72 -21.14 20.95
CA VAL A 166 31.13 -22.32 21.74
C VAL A 166 32.61 -22.63 21.52
N GLN A 167 33.51 -21.84 22.10
CA GLN A 167 34.85 -22.33 22.45
C GLN A 167 35.54 -21.48 23.53
N GLU A 168 34.99 -21.44 24.74
CA GLU A 168 35.82 -21.17 25.93
C GLU A 168 36.01 -22.50 26.67
N LEU A 169 37.24 -23.02 26.63
CA LEU A 169 37.67 -24.21 27.36
C LEU A 169 37.79 -23.87 28.86
N PRO A 170 37.33 -24.75 29.77
CA PRO A 170 37.50 -24.54 31.20
C PRO A 170 38.97 -24.75 31.59
N LEU A 171 39.59 -23.73 32.18
CA LEU A 171 40.84 -23.86 32.92
C LEU A 171 40.58 -24.74 34.16
N GLN A 172 41.10 -25.96 34.17
CA GLN A 172 41.20 -26.76 35.39
C GLN A 172 42.39 -26.28 36.23
N THR A 173 42.04 -25.82 37.44
CA THR A 173 42.81 -25.65 38.70
C THR A 173 44.24 -25.12 38.63
#